data_AF-A0A8S3JZY3-F1
#
_entry.id   AF-A0A8S3JZY3-F1
#
_cell.length_a   1.000
_cell.length_b   1.000
_cell.length_c   1.000
_cell.angle_alpha   90.00
_cell.angle_beta   90.00
_cell.angle_gamma   90.00
#
_symmetry.space_group_name_H-M   'P 1'
#
loop_
_entity.id
_entity.type
_entity.pdbx_description
1 polymer ?
#
loop_
_entity_poly.entity_id
_entity_poly.type
_entity_poly.pdbx_seq_one_letter_code
_entity_poly.pdbx_strand_id
1 'polypeptide(L)'
;GPLIAIDFYAKHQADVFLGPVDGPGLAAVARYSPHWRIPVISPGGGFNYHFDNKREYQLLTRMLHSSKTILHFISRAILPHFNWTSVRIIAERNVVEAQSECYMLMGALCRELGNPNNKGESK
;
A
#
# COMPACT_ATOMS: atom_id res chain seq x y z
N GLY A 1 13.98 -11.97 4.02
CA GLY A 1 12.66 -12.59 3.76
C GLY A 1 12.04 -13.10 5.06
N PRO A 2 10.77 -13.55 5.06
CA PRO A 2 10.02 -13.85 6.29
C PRO A 2 10.65 -14.89 7.23
N LEU A 3 11.28 -15.93 6.67
CA LEU A 3 11.96 -16.97 7.47
C LEU A 3 13.08 -16.41 8.34
N ILE A 4 13.85 -15.46 7.81
CA ILE A 4 14.95 -14.82 8.55
C ILE A 4 14.39 -13.93 9.67
N ALA A 5 13.26 -13.26 9.43
CA ALA A 5 12.61 -12.46 10.47
C ALA A 5 12.14 -13.33 11.66
N ILE A 6 11.63 -14.53 11.37
CA ILE A 6 11.26 -15.51 12.40
C ILE A 6 12.49 -15.97 13.18
N ASP A 7 13.61 -16.26 12.51
CA ASP A 7 14.86 -16.67 13.17
C ASP A 7 15.38 -15.58 14.12
N PHE A 8 15.39 -14.31 13.69
CA PHE A 8 15.79 -13.19 14.55
C PHE A 8 14.84 -13.01 15.74
N TYR A 9 13.54 -13.17 15.54
CA TYR A 9 12.57 -13.15 16.64
C TYR A 9 12.84 -14.28 17.64
N ALA A 10 13.01 -15.51 17.16
CA ALA A 10 13.24 -16.69 18.00
C ALA A 10 14.54 -16.60 18.81
N LYS A 11 15.57 -15.94 18.27
CA LYS A 11 16.85 -15.70 18.94
C LYS A 11 16.87 -14.46 19.83
N HIS A 12 15.76 -13.72 19.92
CA HIS A 12 15.70 -12.42 20.61
C HIS A 12 16.74 -11.40 20.10
N GLN A 13 16.94 -11.35 18.78
CA GLN A 13 17.96 -10.53 18.11
C GLN A 13 17.40 -9.34 17.33
N ALA A 14 16.10 -9.06 17.43
CA ALA A 14 15.46 -7.97 16.70
C ALA A 14 14.65 -7.05 17.63
N ASP A 15 15.06 -5.79 17.69
CA ASP A 15 14.27 -4.71 18.32
C ASP A 15 13.39 -3.97 17.32
N VAL A 16 13.77 -3.99 16.03
CA VAL A 16 13.03 -3.39 14.91
C VAL A 16 13.38 -4.12 13.61
N PHE A 17 12.42 -4.25 12.71
CA PHE A 17 12.67 -4.72 11.35
C PHE A 17 12.72 -3.56 10.37
N LEU A 18 13.80 -3.47 9.59
CA LEU A 18 13.94 -2.55 8.47
C LEU A 18 13.73 -3.31 7.16
N GLY A 19 12.60 -3.08 6.49
CA GLY A 19 12.08 -3.92 5.41
C GLY A 19 11.22 -5.08 5.94
N PRO A 20 10.82 -6.05 5.08
CA PRO A 20 11.16 -6.22 3.67
C PRO A 20 10.54 -5.16 2.73
N VAL A 21 11.06 -5.04 1.51
CA VAL A 21 10.55 -4.09 0.49
C VAL A 21 9.51 -4.74 -0.42
N ASP A 22 9.63 -6.06 -0.65
CA ASP A 22 8.71 -6.81 -1.49
C ASP A 22 7.33 -6.95 -0.82
N GLY A 23 6.27 -6.81 -1.61
CA GLY A 23 4.88 -6.89 -1.13
C GLY A 23 4.55 -8.13 -0.29
N PRO A 24 4.86 -9.37 -0.74
CA PRO A 24 4.42 -10.57 -0.02
C PRO A 24 5.27 -10.82 1.23
N GLY A 25 6.58 -10.59 1.16
CA GLY A 25 7.47 -10.67 2.32
C GLY A 25 7.13 -9.63 3.38
N LEU A 26 6.85 -8.39 2.96
CA LEU A 26 6.40 -7.33 3.86
C LEU A 26 5.07 -7.68 4.52
N ALA A 27 4.10 -8.16 3.75
CA ALA A 27 2.80 -8.58 4.29
C ALA A 27 2.94 -9.69 5.34
N ALA A 28 3.80 -10.68 5.09
CA ALA A 28 4.05 -11.75 6.05
C ALA A 28 4.65 -11.21 7.36
N VAL A 29 5.77 -10.46 7.29
CA VAL A 29 6.46 -9.95 8.49
C VAL A 29 5.58 -8.95 9.25
N ALA A 30 4.92 -8.03 8.55
CA ALA A 30 4.11 -6.99 9.16
C ALA A 30 2.83 -7.49 9.84
N ARG A 31 2.29 -8.66 9.45
CA ARG A 31 1.17 -9.30 10.14
C ARG A 31 1.57 -9.91 11.48
N TYR A 32 2.77 -10.47 11.58
CA TYR A 32 3.26 -11.08 12.82
C TYR A 32 3.88 -10.06 13.78
N SER A 33 4.30 -8.91 13.26
CA SER A 33 4.95 -7.84 14.03
C SER A 33 4.20 -7.43 15.32
N PRO A 34 2.85 -7.33 15.37
CA PRO A 34 2.14 -6.98 16.60
C PRO A 34 2.18 -8.09 17.65
N HIS A 35 2.23 -9.35 17.21
CA HIS A 35 2.37 -10.52 18.09
C HIS A 35 3.77 -10.62 18.68
N TRP A 36 4.79 -10.27 17.90
CA TRP A 36 6.17 -10.20 18.35
C TRP A 36 6.49 -8.93 19.15
N ARG A 37 5.64 -7.91 19.05
CA ARG A 37 5.84 -6.56 19.59
C ARG A 37 7.12 -5.89 19.05
N ILE A 38 7.46 -6.17 17.80
CA ILE A 38 8.62 -5.61 17.11
C ILE A 38 8.11 -4.72 15.97
N PRO A 39 8.39 -3.41 15.94
CA PRO A 39 7.97 -2.55 14.85
C PRO A 39 8.63 -2.90 13.51
N VAL A 40 7.93 -2.61 12.41
CA VAL A 40 8.43 -2.80 11.04
C VAL A 40 8.44 -1.45 10.33
N ILE A 41 9.60 -1.02 9.86
CA ILE A 41 9.77 0.21 9.08
C ILE A 41 10.21 -0.20 7.68
N SER A 42 9.44 0.14 6.64
CA SER A 42 9.76 -0.29 5.28
C SER A 42 9.55 0.82 4.24
N PRO A 43 10.44 0.93 3.22
CA PRO A 43 10.13 1.69 2.01
C PRO A 43 9.13 0.95 1.10
N GLY A 44 8.89 -0.35 1.30
CA GLY A 44 7.98 -1.15 0.46
C GLY A 44 6.49 -0.89 0.70
N GLY A 45 5.66 -1.42 -0.20
CA GLY A 45 4.20 -1.42 -0.04
C GLY A 45 3.53 -0.05 -0.18
N GLY A 46 4.21 0.93 -0.79
CA GLY A 46 3.68 2.27 -1.00
C GLY A 46 2.46 2.30 -1.92
N PHE A 47 2.49 1.49 -2.99
CA PHE A 47 1.42 1.41 -3.99
C PHE A 47 0.32 0.40 -3.67
N ASN A 48 0.53 -0.45 -2.66
CA ASN A 48 -0.44 -1.45 -2.24
C ASN A 48 -1.33 -0.88 -1.13
N TYR A 49 -2.58 -0.57 -1.48
CA TYR A 49 -3.57 0.00 -0.58
C TYR A 49 -3.96 -0.93 0.59
N HIS A 50 -3.68 -2.24 0.52
CA HIS A 50 -3.95 -3.16 1.61
C HIS A 50 -3.15 -2.81 2.88
N PHE A 51 -1.94 -2.26 2.73
CA PHE A 51 -1.11 -1.83 3.86
C PHE A 51 -1.67 -0.61 4.61
N ASP A 52 -2.72 0.04 4.10
CA ASP A 52 -3.45 1.09 4.83
C ASP A 52 -4.30 0.52 5.97
N ASN A 53 -4.58 -0.79 5.99
CA ASN A 53 -5.37 -1.44 7.03
C ASN A 53 -4.59 -1.55 8.34
N LYS A 54 -4.68 -0.52 9.19
CA LYS A 54 -4.04 -0.50 10.51
C LYS A 54 -4.63 -1.50 11.51
N ARG A 55 -5.75 -2.17 11.22
CA ARG A 55 -6.20 -3.29 12.08
C ARG A 55 -5.33 -4.52 11.88
N GLU A 56 -4.83 -4.72 10.66
CA GLU A 56 -3.99 -5.85 10.26
C GLU A 56 -2.50 -5.52 10.36
N TYR A 57 -2.09 -4.33 9.91
CA TYR A 57 -0.69 -3.87 9.86
C TYR A 57 -0.42 -2.79 10.92
N GLN A 58 -0.67 -3.13 12.19
CA GLN A 58 -0.66 -2.19 13.32
C GLN A 58 0.72 -1.52 13.52
N LEU A 59 1.79 -2.31 13.56
CA LEU A 59 3.15 -1.83 13.82
C LEU A 59 3.98 -1.57 12.54
N LEU A 60 3.33 -1.49 11.38
CA LEU A 60 4.00 -1.18 10.12
C LEU A 60 4.06 0.33 9.89
N THR A 61 5.25 0.89 9.78
CA THR A 61 5.49 2.26 9.31
C THR A 61 6.08 2.22 7.91
N ARG A 62 5.40 2.85 6.95
CA ARG A 62 5.89 2.99 5.57
C ARG A 62 6.58 4.33 5.41
N MET A 63 7.77 4.33 4.81
CA MET A 63 8.56 5.55 4.57
C MET A 63 8.26 6.20 3.21
N LEU A 64 7.75 5.43 2.25
CA LEU A 64 7.37 5.92 0.92
C LEU A 64 5.91 6.36 0.85
N HIS A 65 5.58 7.06 -0.23
CA HIS A 65 4.25 7.61 -0.48
C HIS A 65 3.14 6.54 -0.37
N SER A 66 1.99 6.92 0.15
CA SER A 66 0.81 6.06 0.17
C SER A 66 0.05 6.16 -1.16
N SER A 67 -0.57 5.07 -1.62
CA SER A 67 -1.46 5.08 -2.77
C SER A 67 -2.48 6.22 -2.65
N LYS A 68 -3.07 6.43 -1.46
CA LYS A 68 -4.05 7.50 -1.20
C LYS A 68 -3.56 8.89 -1.60
N THR A 69 -2.30 9.23 -1.32
CA THR A 69 -1.75 10.55 -1.67
C THR A 69 -1.75 10.75 -3.18
N ILE A 70 -1.35 9.73 -3.94
CA ILE A 70 -1.34 9.75 -5.41
C ILE A 70 -2.78 9.83 -5.95
N LEU A 71 -3.68 9.00 -5.41
CA LEU A 71 -5.08 8.98 -5.84
C LEU A 71 -5.79 10.30 -5.56
N HIS A 72 -5.53 10.93 -4.42
CA HIS A 72 -6.08 12.23 -4.05
C HIS A 72 -5.55 13.32 -4.99
N PHE A 73 -4.25 13.34 -5.28
CA PHE A 73 -3.68 14.29 -6.22
C PHE A 73 -4.29 14.17 -7.62
N ILE A 74 -4.46 12.95 -8.14
CA ILE A 74 -5.09 12.74 -9.44
C ILE A 74 -6.55 13.22 -9.41
N SER A 75 -7.35 12.73 -8.46
CA SER A 75 -8.79 12.99 -8.41
C SER A 75 -9.15 14.44 -8.08
N ARG A 76 -8.39 15.11 -7.21
CA ARG A 76 -8.73 16.45 -6.69
C ARG A 76 -7.93 17.59 -7.31
N ALA A 77 -6.73 17.33 -7.84
CA ALA A 77 -5.93 18.37 -8.50
C ALA A 77 -5.97 18.21 -10.03
N ILE A 78 -5.60 17.03 -10.56
CA ILE A 78 -5.43 16.86 -12.01
C ILE A 78 -6.77 16.85 -12.75
N LEU A 79 -7.73 16.00 -12.36
CA LEU A 79 -8.98 15.88 -13.11
C LEU A 79 -9.77 17.19 -13.18
N PRO A 80 -9.93 17.95 -12.07
CA PRO A 80 -10.65 19.22 -12.11
C PRO A 80 -9.88 20.29 -12.90
N HIS A 81 -8.55 20.31 -12.82
CA HIS A 81 -7.74 21.29 -13.55
C HIS A 81 -7.93 21.18 -15.07
N PHE A 82 -8.11 19.97 -15.61
CA PHE A 82 -8.34 19.73 -17.04
C PHE A 82 -9.82 19.53 -17.41
N ASN A 83 -10.75 19.72 -16.48
CA ASN A 83 -12.18 19.45 -16.68
C ASN A 83 -12.49 18.02 -17.19
N TRP A 84 -11.71 17.01 -16.77
CA TRP A 84 -11.91 15.63 -17.18
C TRP A 84 -13.01 14.95 -16.33
N THR A 85 -14.14 14.65 -16.97
CA THR A 85 -15.31 14.04 -16.31
C THR A 85 -15.44 12.53 -16.55
N SER A 86 -14.74 11.99 -17.55
CA SER A 86 -14.75 10.57 -17.91
C SER A 86 -13.32 10.06 -18.03
N VAL A 87 -12.95 9.13 -17.14
CA VAL A 87 -11.62 8.50 -17.10
C VAL A 87 -11.78 7.00 -17.28
N ARG A 88 -10.99 6.42 -18.18
CA ARG A 88 -10.87 4.95 -18.35
C ARG A 88 -9.45 4.53 -18.00
N ILE A 89 -9.35 3.43 -17.28
CA ILE A 89 -8.09 2.90 -16.78
C ILE A 89 -7.78 1.60 -17.51
N ILE A 90 -6.56 1.51 -18.05
CA ILE A 90 -6.02 0.30 -18.63
C ILE A 90 -4.90 -0.15 -17.70
N ALA A 91 -4.99 -1.38 -17.23
CA ALA A 91 -3.97 -2.00 -16.39
C ALA A 91 -3.75 -3.43 -16.86
N GLU A 92 -2.50 -3.77 -17.12
CA GLU A 92 -2.13 -5.13 -17.48
C GLU A 92 -2.17 -6.01 -16.23
N ARG A 93 -2.93 -7.09 -16.30
CA ARG A 93 -2.92 -8.13 -15.27
C ARG A 93 -1.86 -9.14 -15.64
N ASN A 94 -0.64 -8.92 -15.16
CA ASN A 94 0.41 -9.91 -15.30
C ASN A 94 0.15 -11.04 -14.28
N VAL A 95 -0.24 -12.23 -14.75
CA VAL A 95 -0.67 -13.34 -13.87
C VAL A 95 0.52 -13.95 -13.13
N VAL A 96 1.71 -13.84 -13.70
CA VAL A 96 2.99 -14.28 -13.09
C VAL A 96 3.39 -13.34 -11.96
N GLU A 97 3.14 -12.03 -12.15
CA GLU A 97 3.30 -10.99 -11.13
C GLU A 97 1.92 -10.54 -10.64
N ALA A 98 1.16 -11.46 -10.04
CA ALA A 98 -0.14 -11.18 -9.40
C ALA A 98 -0.08 -10.08 -8.30
N GLN A 99 1.08 -9.46 -8.12
CA GLN A 99 1.39 -8.42 -7.17
C GLN A 99 2.05 -7.18 -7.81
N SER A 100 1.89 -6.97 -9.12
CA SER A 100 2.44 -5.76 -9.74
C SER A 100 1.87 -4.51 -9.07
N GLU A 101 2.76 -3.65 -8.61
CA GLU A 101 2.38 -2.42 -7.90
C GLU A 101 1.55 -1.50 -8.80
N CYS A 102 1.83 -1.51 -10.11
CA CYS A 102 1.04 -0.83 -11.13
C CYS A 102 -0.41 -1.32 -11.16
N TYR A 103 -0.65 -2.63 -11.20
CA TYR A 103 -2.02 -3.18 -11.22
C TYR A 103 -2.80 -2.78 -9.96
N MET A 104 -2.14 -2.83 -8.80
CA MET A 104 -2.77 -2.44 -7.53
C MET A 104 -3.10 -0.95 -7.47
N LEU A 105 -2.17 -0.08 -7.92
CA LEU A 105 -2.39 1.36 -7.94
C LEU A 105 -3.53 1.73 -8.89
N MET A 106 -3.55 1.16 -10.09
CA MET A 106 -4.60 1.43 -11.08
C MET A 106 -5.97 0.91 -10.62
N GLY A 107 -6.02 -0.26 -9.96
CA GLY A 107 -7.23 -0.78 -9.33
C GLY A 107 -7.74 0.13 -8.21
N ALA A 108 -6.82 0.67 -7.40
CA ALA A 108 -7.17 1.61 -6.34
C ALA A 108 -7.70 2.94 -6.91
N LEU A 109 -7.11 3.46 -7.99
CA LEU A 109 -7.61 4.64 -8.70
C LEU A 109 -9.02 4.41 -9.27
N CYS A 110 -9.25 3.25 -9.88
CA CYS A 110 -10.57 2.89 -10.40
C CYS A 110 -11.63 2.91 -9.28
N ARG A 111 -11.28 2.37 -8.11
CA ARG A 111 -12.16 2.39 -6.93
C ARG A 111 -12.40 3.80 -6.40
N GLU A 112 -11.37 4.64 -6.34
CA GLU A 112 -11.47 6.02 -5.83
C GLU A 112 -12.38 6.88 -6.72
N LEU A 113 -12.22 6.77 -8.03
CA LEU A 113 -13.03 7.49 -9.01
C LEU A 113 -14.48 6.96 -9.10
N GLY A 114 -14.68 5.67 -8.84
CA GLY A 114 -16.00 5.06 -8.78
C GLY A 114 -16.79 5.37 -7.51
N ASN A 115 -16.15 5.94 -6.48
CA ASN A 115 -16.81 6.24 -5.21
C ASN A 115 -17.72 7.48 -5.34
N PRO A 116 -19.05 7.36 -5.18
CA PRO A 116 -19.97 8.49 -5.33
C PRO A 116 -19.72 9.62 -4.32
N ASN A 117 -19.09 9.32 -3.17
CA ASN A 117 -18.77 10.31 -2.14
C ASN A 117 -17.63 11.28 -2.54
N ASN A 118 -16.92 11.02 -3.64
CA ASN A 118 -15.89 11.93 -4.17
C ASN A 118 -16.42 12.96 -5.17
N LYS A 119 -17.73 12.95 -5.48
CA LYS A 119 -18.34 13.91 -6.42
C LYS A 119 -18.75 15.25 -5.80
N GLY A 120 -18.45 15.50 -4.52
CA GLY A 120 -18.85 16.70 -3.82
C GLY A 120 -17.65 17.42 -3.21
N GLU A 121 -17.22 18.50 -3.86
CA GLU A 121 -16.69 19.75 -3.28
C GLU A 121 -16.24 20.65 -4.44
N SER A 122 -17.22 21.04 -5.26
CA SER A 122 -17.10 22.24 -6.10
C SER A 122 -17.82 23.33 -5.33
N LYS A 123 -17.07 24.24 -4.71
CA LYS A 123 -17.56 25.59 -4.42
C LYS A 123 -17.12 26.50 -5.55
#